data_AF-A0A6B9FCK0-F1
#
_entry.id   AF-A0A6B9FCK0-F1
#
_cell.length_a   1.000
_cell.length_b   1.000
_cell.length_c   1.000
_cell.angle_alpha   90.00
_cell.angle_beta   90.00
_cell.angle_gamma   90.00
#
_symmetry.space_group_name_H-M   'P 1'
#
loop_
_entity.id
_entity.type
_entity.pdbx_description
1 polymer ?
#
loop_
_entity_poly.entity_id
_entity_poly.type
_entity_poly.pdbx_seq_one_letter_code
_entity_poly.pdbx_strand_id
1 'polypeptide(L)'
;MSIASRLPFDAEAGGTNLTCPQCKQRLGIIQLFRHLERRNISHSSITPNSYMQCPVCSAWFFPENAFLICLEEVAETGESYRSYPFSIGGSQGLNYTDVTVGETSEHTLSNLYTGYEIEPGSLILKGAERANVNEDDRLPIDTHENSVTRATLADILLVSITQVAPRKVLITANLRKDETEQDEVTAGDEITLIYQQNLLQTEGTDPPWIKLLREAKAAINRENPLAAGPLLVSAIDNCLYRQVYLYYRWQGKDHSAAIDAVKQYKSRNKLRRKDLAKDALDDISGITLTAHDGPYFDEWDQFQTFLQQRHDIIHPTDDPVPVIDTATAVDWFNLTVDLILGHFDLVWREKE
;
A
#
# COMPACT_ATOMS: atom_id res chain seq x y z
N MET A 1 -17.69 -26.10 -0.40
CA MET A 1 -18.09 -25.09 0.60
C MET A 1 -16.84 -24.33 1.00
N SER A 2 -16.84 -23.02 0.77
CA SER A 2 -15.75 -22.11 1.12
C SER A 2 -15.59 -21.93 2.64
N ILE A 3 -14.48 -21.34 3.07
CA ILE A 3 -14.21 -21.05 4.49
C ILE A 3 -15.13 -19.93 5.01
N ALA A 4 -15.37 -18.86 4.23
CA ALA A 4 -16.13 -17.71 4.74
C ALA A 4 -17.61 -18.01 5.02
N SER A 5 -18.19 -18.98 4.30
CA SER A 5 -19.54 -19.50 4.56
C SER A 5 -19.66 -20.37 5.80
N ARG A 6 -18.54 -20.83 6.37
CA ARG A 6 -18.49 -21.65 7.61
C ARG A 6 -18.20 -20.82 8.86
N LEU A 7 -17.81 -19.55 8.70
CA LEU A 7 -17.50 -18.67 9.82
C LEU A 7 -18.77 -18.13 10.49
N PRO A 8 -18.78 -17.94 11.82
CA PRO A 8 -19.85 -17.25 12.56
C PRO A 8 -20.20 -15.90 11.95
N PHE A 9 -21.46 -15.48 11.96
CA PHE A 9 -21.90 -14.26 11.26
C PHE A 9 -21.13 -12.99 11.69
N ASP A 10 -20.72 -12.94 12.95
CA ASP A 10 -19.92 -11.91 13.60
C ASP A 10 -18.40 -12.05 13.44
N ALA A 11 -17.92 -13.03 12.66
CA ALA A 11 -16.50 -13.18 12.38
C ALA A 11 -15.95 -11.98 11.58
N GLU A 12 -14.89 -11.38 12.11
CA GLU A 12 -14.17 -10.25 11.51
C GLU A 12 -12.70 -10.63 11.25
N ALA A 13 -12.10 -10.03 10.21
CA ALA A 13 -10.68 -10.18 9.91
C ALA A 13 -10.19 -8.95 9.15
N GLY A 14 -9.73 -7.92 9.85
CA GLY A 14 -9.12 -6.72 9.27
C GLY A 14 -9.93 -5.98 8.19
N GLY A 15 -9.39 -4.85 7.74
CA GLY A 15 -9.94 -4.07 6.63
C GLY A 15 -9.17 -4.31 5.34
N THR A 16 -9.87 -4.61 4.25
CA THR A 16 -9.27 -4.58 2.91
C THR A 16 -8.93 -3.16 2.50
N ASN A 17 -8.09 -2.99 1.47
CA ASN A 17 -7.81 -1.71 0.82
C ASN A 17 -8.92 -1.34 -0.17
N LEU A 18 -10.18 -1.51 0.23
CA LEU A 18 -11.35 -1.15 -0.56
C LEU A 18 -12.33 -0.39 0.32
N THR A 19 -12.34 0.94 0.21
CA THR A 19 -13.37 1.80 0.82
C THR A 19 -14.39 2.17 -0.25
N CYS A 20 -15.66 1.89 0.01
CA CYS A 20 -16.71 2.18 -0.97
C CYS A 20 -16.79 3.69 -1.22
N PRO A 21 -16.67 4.18 -2.46
CA PRO A 21 -16.71 5.62 -2.74
C PRO A 21 -18.03 6.29 -2.34
N GLN A 22 -19.14 5.54 -2.36
CA GLN A 22 -20.48 6.04 -2.08
C GLN A 22 -20.81 6.11 -0.59
N CYS A 23 -20.63 5.02 0.15
CA CYS A 23 -20.99 4.96 1.58
C CYS A 23 -19.81 5.14 2.52
N LYS A 24 -18.59 5.34 1.97
CA LYS A 24 -17.32 5.53 2.70
C LYS A 24 -17.01 4.43 3.72
N GLN A 25 -17.63 3.25 3.59
CA GLN A 25 -17.33 2.11 4.45
C GLN A 25 -16.19 1.29 3.85
N ARG A 26 -15.13 1.13 4.65
CA ARG A 26 -14.04 0.19 4.38
C ARG A 26 -14.54 -1.25 4.49
N LEU A 27 -14.29 -2.05 3.46
CA LEU A 27 -14.78 -3.42 3.39
C LEU A 27 -13.87 -4.36 4.20
N GLY A 28 -14.45 -5.11 5.14
CA GLY A 28 -13.72 -6.14 5.87
C GLY A 28 -13.44 -7.37 4.99
N ILE A 29 -12.37 -8.12 5.27
CA ILE A 29 -12.00 -9.30 4.46
C ILE A 29 -13.13 -10.34 4.44
N ILE A 30 -13.65 -10.70 5.61
CA ILE A 30 -14.73 -11.70 5.72
C ILE A 30 -16.01 -11.21 5.03
N GLN A 31 -16.31 -9.91 5.16
CA GLN A 31 -17.47 -9.30 4.51
C GLN A 31 -17.38 -9.39 2.98
N LEU A 32 -16.21 -9.04 2.42
CA LEU A 32 -15.95 -9.13 0.99
C LEU A 32 -16.04 -10.57 0.49
N PHE A 33 -15.41 -11.52 1.19
CA PHE A 33 -15.44 -12.93 0.81
C PHE A 33 -16.86 -13.50 0.78
N ARG A 34 -17.66 -13.24 1.82
CA ARG A 34 -19.06 -13.65 1.85
C ARG A 34 -19.87 -13.06 0.70
N HIS A 35 -19.61 -11.81 0.35
CA HIS A 35 -20.32 -11.15 -0.74
C HIS A 35 -20.03 -11.80 -2.09
N LEU A 36 -18.76 -12.08 -2.38
CA LEU A 36 -18.34 -12.74 -3.61
C LEU A 36 -18.91 -14.16 -3.71
N GLU A 37 -18.82 -14.93 -2.61
CA GLU A 37 -19.34 -16.30 -2.55
C GLU A 37 -20.86 -16.36 -2.76
N ARG A 38 -21.63 -15.49 -2.09
CA ARG A 38 -23.10 -15.44 -2.25
C ARG A 38 -23.52 -15.15 -3.69
N ARG A 39 -22.66 -14.48 -4.46
CA ARG A 39 -22.91 -14.12 -5.85
C ARG A 39 -22.26 -15.07 -6.85
N ASN A 40 -21.58 -16.12 -6.35
CA ASN A 40 -20.82 -17.05 -7.18
C ASN A 40 -19.78 -16.33 -8.05
N ILE A 41 -19.12 -15.32 -7.50
CA ILE A 41 -18.06 -14.53 -8.13
C ILE A 41 -16.72 -15.01 -7.57
N SER A 42 -15.77 -15.32 -8.45
CA SER A 42 -14.39 -15.67 -8.06
C SER A 42 -13.64 -14.45 -7.51
N HIS A 43 -12.70 -14.63 -6.57
CA HIS A 43 -11.85 -13.55 -6.10
C HIS A 43 -11.00 -12.94 -7.22
N SER A 44 -10.61 -13.75 -8.20
CA SER A 44 -9.97 -13.28 -9.44
C SER A 44 -10.80 -12.30 -10.27
N SER A 45 -12.07 -12.08 -9.92
CA SER A 45 -12.94 -11.08 -10.56
C SER A 45 -12.74 -9.68 -9.97
N ILE A 46 -12.04 -9.54 -8.84
CA ILE A 46 -11.54 -8.25 -8.36
C ILE A 46 -10.38 -7.84 -9.27
N THR A 47 -10.70 -7.04 -10.28
CA THR A 47 -9.73 -6.56 -11.27
C THR A 47 -9.94 -5.09 -11.55
N PRO A 48 -8.90 -4.39 -12.05
CA PRO A 48 -9.03 -3.00 -12.50
C PRO A 48 -10.06 -2.80 -13.63
N ASN A 49 -10.44 -3.85 -14.34
CA ASN A 49 -11.28 -3.75 -15.55
C ASN A 49 -12.76 -4.06 -15.31
N SER A 50 -13.13 -4.46 -14.10
CA SER A 50 -14.49 -4.86 -13.73
C SER A 50 -15.06 -3.91 -12.68
N TYR A 51 -16.37 -3.70 -12.75
CA TYR A 51 -17.11 -3.11 -11.64
C TYR A 51 -17.31 -4.15 -10.55
N MET A 52 -17.34 -3.69 -9.31
CA MET A 52 -17.81 -4.47 -8.18
C MET A 52 -18.95 -3.73 -7.48
N GLN A 53 -19.84 -4.49 -6.84
CA GLN A 53 -20.94 -3.93 -6.06
C GLN A 53 -20.57 -3.93 -4.58
N CYS A 54 -20.86 -2.83 -3.89
CA CYS A 54 -20.64 -2.71 -2.46
C CYS A 54 -21.51 -3.71 -1.69
N PRO A 55 -20.94 -4.52 -0.78
CA PRO A 55 -21.72 -5.43 0.06
C PRO A 55 -22.62 -4.71 1.06
N VAL A 56 -22.38 -3.43 1.32
CA VAL A 56 -23.12 -2.62 2.30
C VAL A 56 -24.24 -1.85 1.62
N CYS A 57 -23.90 -0.89 0.76
CA CYS A 57 -24.87 0.03 0.15
C CYS A 57 -25.34 -0.38 -1.24
N SER A 58 -24.83 -1.51 -1.77
CA SER A 58 -25.13 -1.97 -3.12
C SER A 58 -24.75 -1.01 -4.26
N ALA A 59 -23.99 0.06 -4.01
CA ALA A 59 -23.46 0.92 -5.07
C ALA A 59 -22.39 0.19 -5.89
N TRP A 60 -22.34 0.46 -7.20
CA TRP A 60 -21.28 -0.03 -8.07
C TRP A 60 -20.09 0.91 -8.04
N PHE A 61 -18.87 0.36 -8.07
CA PHE A 61 -17.65 1.15 -8.14
C PHE A 61 -16.51 0.37 -8.82
N PHE A 62 -15.49 1.08 -9.26
CA PHE A 62 -14.22 0.48 -9.70
C PHE A 62 -13.33 0.18 -8.48
N PRO A 63 -12.76 -1.03 -8.36
CA PRO A 63 -11.85 -1.36 -7.27
C PRO A 63 -10.66 -0.38 -7.13
N GLU A 64 -10.19 0.19 -8.24
CA GLU A 64 -9.15 1.25 -8.23
C GLU A 64 -9.59 2.50 -7.47
N ASN A 65 -10.82 2.98 -7.71
CA ASN A 65 -11.36 4.14 -7.02
C ASN A 65 -11.51 3.84 -5.54
N ALA A 66 -11.98 2.64 -5.18
CA ALA A 66 -12.11 2.23 -3.79
C ALA A 66 -10.76 2.13 -3.06
N PHE A 67 -9.70 1.72 -3.77
CA PHE A 67 -8.34 1.73 -3.25
C PHE A 67 -7.82 3.15 -3.02
N LEU A 68 -8.07 4.07 -3.97
CA LEU A 68 -7.68 5.47 -3.85
C LEU A 68 -8.37 6.17 -2.67
N ILE A 69 -9.66 5.87 -2.41
CA ILE A 69 -10.34 6.37 -1.20
C ILE A 69 -9.65 5.87 0.08
N CYS A 70 -9.16 4.61 0.13
CA CYS A 70 -8.39 4.16 1.29
C CYS A 70 -7.07 4.92 1.45
N LEU A 71 -6.42 5.30 0.36
CA LEU A 71 -5.17 6.05 0.43
C LEU A 71 -5.37 7.46 0.96
N GLU A 72 -6.53 8.08 0.72
CA GLU A 72 -6.88 9.37 1.32
C GLU A 72 -6.92 9.29 2.85
N GLU A 73 -7.53 8.24 3.41
CA GLU A 73 -7.55 8.00 4.87
C GLU A 73 -6.12 7.89 5.45
N VAL A 74 -5.16 7.37 4.67
CA VAL A 74 -3.75 7.27 5.07
C VAL A 74 -3.04 8.61 4.92
N ALA A 75 -3.34 9.39 3.88
CA ALA A 75 -2.78 10.73 3.70
C ALA A 75 -3.10 11.63 4.91
N GLU A 76 -4.30 11.49 5.48
CA GLU A 76 -4.74 12.22 6.67
C GLU A 76 -3.94 11.88 7.94
N THR A 77 -3.32 10.69 8.04
CA THR A 77 -2.52 10.33 9.22
C THR A 77 -1.11 10.91 9.18
N GLY A 78 -0.64 11.37 8.02
CA GLY A 78 0.73 11.84 7.81
C GLY A 78 1.79 10.73 7.90
N GLU A 79 1.39 9.46 7.99
CA GLU A 79 2.33 8.34 7.96
C GLU A 79 2.92 8.14 6.57
N SER A 80 4.19 7.72 6.51
CA SER A 80 4.80 7.37 5.23
C SER A 80 4.06 6.19 4.59
N TYR A 81 3.65 6.37 3.32
CA TYR A 81 3.06 5.31 2.50
C TYR A 81 4.01 4.11 2.30
N ARG A 82 5.30 4.24 2.65
CA ARG A 82 6.29 3.16 2.61
C ARG A 82 5.82 1.91 3.36
N SER A 83 5.02 2.05 4.43
CA SER A 83 4.52 0.90 5.20
C SER A 83 3.20 0.32 4.63
N TYR A 84 2.51 1.08 3.78
CA TYR A 84 1.17 0.75 3.30
C TYR A 84 1.17 -0.38 2.23
N PRO A 85 0.17 -1.28 2.23
CA PRO A 85 0.01 -2.32 1.20
C PRO A 85 -0.53 -1.76 -0.12
N PHE A 86 0.32 -1.63 -1.14
CA PHE A 86 -0.12 -1.26 -2.49
C PHE A 86 -0.66 -2.46 -3.26
N SER A 87 -1.92 -2.83 -2.98
CA SER A 87 -2.67 -3.86 -3.71
C SER A 87 -4.18 -3.68 -3.58
N ILE A 88 -4.91 -3.85 -4.68
CA ILE A 88 -6.37 -3.91 -4.73
C ILE A 88 -6.83 -5.16 -3.99
N GLY A 89 -7.59 -4.94 -2.92
CA GLY A 89 -8.01 -6.02 -2.04
C GLY A 89 -6.89 -6.54 -1.14
N GLY A 90 -5.72 -5.89 -1.10
CA GLY A 90 -4.74 -6.10 -0.04
C GLY A 90 -5.29 -5.71 1.33
N SER A 91 -4.56 -6.00 2.39
CA SER A 91 -4.91 -5.62 3.75
C SER A 91 -3.65 -5.32 4.53
N GLN A 92 -3.75 -4.44 5.52
CA GLN A 92 -2.74 -4.30 6.55
C GLN A 92 -3.32 -4.84 7.86
N GLY A 93 -2.48 -5.48 8.66
CA GLY A 93 -2.89 -5.96 9.98
C GLY A 93 -1.74 -5.92 10.96
N LEU A 94 -2.08 -5.66 12.22
CA LEU A 94 -1.22 -5.92 13.37
C LEU A 94 -1.44 -7.35 13.83
N ASN A 95 -0.36 -8.08 14.07
CA ASN A 95 -0.39 -9.40 14.68
C ASN A 95 0.29 -9.35 16.04
N TYR A 96 -0.24 -10.18 16.92
CA TYR A 96 0.25 -10.45 18.25
C TYR A 96 0.65 -11.92 18.25
N THR A 97 1.88 -12.21 18.61
CA THR A 97 2.40 -13.57 18.50
C THR A 97 3.32 -13.88 19.65
N ASP A 98 2.94 -14.90 20.40
CA ASP A 98 3.67 -15.35 21.59
C ASP A 98 4.90 -16.16 21.18
N VAL A 99 6.03 -15.84 21.81
CA VAL A 99 7.30 -16.55 21.68
C VAL A 99 7.93 -16.73 23.05
N THR A 100 8.48 -17.91 23.28
CA THR A 100 9.26 -18.21 24.48
C THR A 100 10.67 -17.67 24.33
N VAL A 101 11.17 -16.97 25.34
CA VAL A 101 12.55 -16.47 25.38
C VAL A 101 13.55 -17.64 25.36
N GLY A 102 14.48 -17.60 24.41
CA GLY A 102 15.46 -18.65 24.13
C GLY A 102 15.02 -19.64 23.05
N GLU A 103 13.82 -19.47 22.49
CA GLU A 103 13.27 -20.36 21.48
C GLU A 103 13.03 -19.67 20.13
N THR A 104 12.73 -20.51 19.14
CA THR A 104 12.32 -20.09 17.80
C THR A 104 10.97 -20.70 17.50
N SER A 105 10.01 -19.84 17.16
CA SER A 105 8.63 -20.24 16.92
C SER A 105 8.24 -19.98 15.46
N GLU A 106 7.60 -20.96 14.82
CA GLU A 106 7.03 -20.82 13.48
C GLU A 106 5.53 -20.54 13.58
N HIS A 107 5.08 -19.48 12.91
CA HIS A 107 3.67 -19.08 12.91
C HIS A 107 3.12 -19.04 11.48
N THR A 108 1.97 -19.68 11.29
CA THR A 108 1.26 -19.70 10.02
C THR A 108 0.06 -18.76 10.08
N LEU A 109 -0.14 -17.97 9.02
CA LEU A 109 -1.27 -17.07 8.88
C LEU A 109 -2.61 -17.82 9.06
N SER A 110 -3.48 -17.27 9.92
CA SER A 110 -4.80 -17.84 10.22
C SER A 110 -5.60 -18.19 8.97
N ASN A 111 -6.42 -19.25 9.07
CA ASN A 111 -7.36 -19.66 8.03
C ASN A 111 -8.44 -18.61 7.72
N LEU A 112 -8.62 -17.60 8.58
CA LEU A 112 -9.46 -16.43 8.28
C LEU A 112 -8.97 -15.68 7.03
N TYR A 113 -7.66 -15.73 6.77
CA TYR A 113 -7.02 -15.06 5.65
C TYR A 113 -6.72 -16.03 4.49
N THR A 114 -7.48 -17.12 4.33
CA THR A 114 -7.29 -18.01 3.16
C THR A 114 -7.43 -17.21 1.86
N GLY A 115 -6.51 -17.43 0.90
CA GLY A 115 -6.40 -16.64 -0.33
C GLY A 115 -5.57 -15.36 -0.20
N TYR A 116 -4.92 -15.16 0.96
CA TYR A 116 -3.89 -14.13 1.14
C TYR A 116 -2.51 -14.73 1.38
N GLU A 117 -1.50 -13.94 1.04
CA GLU A 117 -0.10 -14.16 1.37
C GLU A 117 0.48 -12.90 2.00
N ILE A 118 1.53 -13.08 2.80
CA ILE A 118 2.28 -11.98 3.39
C ILE A 118 3.11 -11.33 2.28
N GLU A 119 2.95 -10.02 2.08
CA GLU A 119 3.74 -9.24 1.13
C GLU A 119 5.23 -9.37 1.48
N PRO A 120 6.09 -9.82 0.55
CA PRO A 120 7.52 -9.91 0.79
C PRO A 120 8.14 -8.58 1.24
N GLY A 121 8.83 -8.60 2.38
CA GLY A 121 9.49 -7.42 2.93
C GLY A 121 8.54 -6.40 3.57
N SER A 122 7.31 -6.80 3.94
CA SER A 122 6.33 -5.92 4.60
C SER A 122 6.26 -6.04 6.12
N LEU A 123 7.04 -6.96 6.70
CA LEU A 123 7.06 -7.19 8.14
C LEU A 123 7.75 -6.01 8.83
N ILE A 124 7.06 -5.41 9.81
CA ILE A 124 7.60 -4.31 10.61
C ILE A 124 7.32 -4.62 12.08
N LEU A 125 8.37 -4.73 12.87
CA LEU A 125 8.29 -4.81 14.32
C LEU A 125 7.72 -3.51 14.88
N LYS A 126 6.70 -3.63 15.73
CA LYS A 126 5.99 -2.50 16.34
C LYS A 126 6.06 -2.50 17.86
N GLY A 127 6.33 -3.65 18.47
CA GLY A 127 6.33 -3.79 19.93
C GLY A 127 6.67 -5.17 20.40
N ALA A 128 6.92 -5.27 21.69
CA ALA A 128 6.78 -6.50 22.44
C ALA A 128 6.22 -6.18 23.83
N GLU A 129 5.44 -7.11 24.35
CA GLU A 129 4.92 -7.07 25.70
C GLU A 129 5.14 -8.43 26.35
N ARG A 130 5.47 -8.45 27.65
CA ARG A 130 5.48 -9.72 28.37
C ARG A 130 4.04 -10.24 28.43
N ALA A 131 3.86 -11.55 28.37
CA ALA A 131 2.51 -12.10 28.46
C ALA A 131 1.87 -11.72 29.81
N ASN A 132 0.61 -11.27 29.79
CA ASN A 132 -0.20 -10.91 30.97
C ASN A 132 0.23 -9.64 31.75
N VAL A 133 0.90 -8.68 31.12
CA VAL A 133 1.13 -7.35 31.70
C VAL A 133 0.44 -6.24 30.91
N ASN A 134 0.26 -5.06 31.52
CA ASN A 134 -0.46 -3.93 30.92
C ASN A 134 0.39 -3.21 29.86
N GLU A 135 -0.22 -2.33 29.04
CA GLU A 135 0.51 -1.53 28.04
C GLU A 135 1.67 -0.72 28.62
N ASP A 136 1.56 -0.29 29.88
CA ASP A 136 2.60 0.47 30.60
C ASP A 136 3.87 -0.36 30.85
N ASP A 137 3.78 -1.69 30.79
CA ASP A 137 4.88 -2.63 30.98
C ASP A 137 5.48 -3.12 29.64
N ARG A 138 5.13 -2.45 28.53
CA ARG A 138 5.71 -2.73 27.21
C ARG A 138 7.21 -2.49 27.23
N LEU A 139 7.96 -3.44 26.69
CA LEU A 139 9.41 -3.29 26.59
C LEU A 139 9.74 -2.25 25.52
N PRO A 140 10.59 -1.24 25.83
CA PRO A 140 11.01 -0.27 24.83
C PRO A 140 11.77 -0.99 23.71
N ILE A 141 11.45 -0.61 22.48
CA ILE A 141 12.11 -1.15 21.29
C ILE A 141 13.27 -0.26 20.93
N ASP A 142 14.47 -0.83 20.93
CA ASP A 142 15.61 -0.26 20.21
C ASP A 142 15.77 -0.99 18.87
N THR A 143 15.36 -0.33 17.78
CA THR A 143 15.62 -0.83 16.43
C THR A 143 17.10 -0.65 16.10
N HIS A 144 17.91 -1.64 16.43
CA HIS A 144 19.29 -1.68 16.00
C HIS A 144 19.39 -1.55 14.46
N GLU A 145 20.35 -0.73 13.99
CA GLU A 145 20.77 -0.66 12.58
C GLU A 145 19.68 -0.24 11.56
N ASN A 146 18.68 0.56 11.96
CA ASN A 146 17.53 0.90 11.10
C ASN A 146 16.75 -0.33 10.58
N SER A 147 16.92 -1.50 11.21
CA SER A 147 16.25 -2.72 10.81
C SER A 147 14.79 -2.68 11.26
N VAL A 148 13.86 -2.87 10.33
CA VAL A 148 12.42 -2.92 10.64
C VAL A 148 11.96 -4.32 11.07
N THR A 149 12.80 -5.34 10.96
CA THR A 149 12.47 -6.75 11.28
C THR A 149 13.30 -7.32 12.41
N ARG A 150 14.24 -6.54 12.95
CA ARG A 150 15.08 -6.91 14.10
C ARG A 150 15.13 -5.75 15.07
N ALA A 151 15.05 -6.06 16.36
CA ALA A 151 15.18 -5.07 17.40
C ALA A 151 15.72 -5.72 18.66
N THR A 152 16.23 -4.89 19.56
CA THR A 152 16.47 -5.28 20.92
C THR A 152 15.40 -4.66 21.79
N LEU A 153 14.86 -5.44 22.72
CA LEU A 153 13.83 -5.01 23.65
C LEU A 153 14.47 -4.84 25.02
N ALA A 154 14.38 -3.63 25.57
CA ALA A 154 15.01 -3.24 26.83
C ALA A 154 16.51 -3.58 26.91
N ASP A 155 17.26 -3.46 25.81
CA ASP A 155 18.70 -3.81 25.66
C ASP A 155 19.08 -5.29 25.90
N ILE A 156 18.17 -6.10 26.46
CA ILE A 156 18.41 -7.47 26.91
C ILE A 156 18.02 -8.51 25.85
N LEU A 157 16.88 -8.32 25.18
CA LEU A 157 16.27 -9.35 24.33
C LEU A 157 16.36 -9.01 22.85
N LEU A 158 17.14 -9.79 22.11
CA LEU A 158 17.21 -9.70 20.66
C LEU A 158 16.03 -10.45 20.02
N VAL A 159 15.17 -9.73 19.32
CA VAL A 159 14.05 -10.30 18.58
C VAL A 159 14.23 -10.14 17.07
N SER A 160 13.77 -11.15 16.33
CA SER A 160 13.72 -11.07 14.87
C SER A 160 12.49 -11.74 14.31
N ILE A 161 11.97 -11.19 13.22
CA ILE A 161 10.87 -11.76 12.46
C ILE A 161 11.32 -11.94 11.02
N THR A 162 11.18 -13.16 10.51
CA THR A 162 11.57 -13.50 9.13
C THR A 162 10.44 -14.22 8.43
N GLN A 163 10.07 -13.77 7.24
CA GLN A 163 9.15 -14.53 6.39
C GLN A 163 9.88 -15.76 5.82
N VAL A 164 9.42 -16.96 6.15
CA VAL A 164 10.02 -18.23 5.68
C VAL A 164 9.20 -18.92 4.60
N ALA A 165 7.93 -18.57 4.46
CA ALA A 165 7.08 -18.98 3.35
C ALA A 165 5.99 -17.91 3.10
N PRO A 166 5.23 -17.97 1.98
CA PRO A 166 4.22 -16.96 1.66
C PRO A 166 3.19 -16.71 2.76
N ARG A 167 2.89 -17.71 3.59
CA ARG A 167 1.96 -17.62 4.72
C ARG A 167 2.60 -17.91 6.08
N LYS A 168 3.94 -17.91 6.17
CA LYS A 168 4.65 -18.33 7.38
C LYS A 168 5.74 -17.35 7.77
N VAL A 169 5.78 -17.04 9.05
CA VAL A 169 6.84 -16.26 9.67
C VAL A 169 7.54 -17.09 10.73
N LEU A 170 8.83 -16.86 10.87
CA LEU A 170 9.67 -17.38 11.92
C LEU A 170 10.00 -16.24 12.87
N ILE A 171 9.78 -16.46 14.15
CA ILE A 171 10.05 -15.50 15.21
C ILE A 171 11.10 -16.07 16.13
N THR A 172 12.11 -15.27 16.44
CA THR A 172 13.18 -15.64 17.38
C THR A 172 13.24 -14.60 18.50
N ALA A 173 13.39 -15.05 19.74
CA ALA A 173 13.63 -14.18 20.89
C ALA A 173 14.81 -14.74 21.70
N ASN A 174 15.97 -14.08 21.66
CA ASN A 174 17.19 -14.57 22.30
C ASN A 174 17.77 -13.53 23.25
N LEU A 175 18.17 -13.96 24.45
CA LEU A 175 18.90 -13.11 25.39
C LEU A 175 20.29 -12.75 24.86
N ARG A 176 20.73 -11.52 25.08
CA ARG A 176 22.13 -11.13 24.88
C ARG A 176 23.01 -11.77 25.94
N LYS A 177 24.12 -12.39 25.50
CA LYS A 177 24.99 -13.26 26.32
C LYS A 177 25.72 -12.56 27.48
N ASP A 178 25.81 -11.23 27.48
CA ASP A 178 26.71 -10.49 28.38
C ASP A 178 26.00 -9.80 29.56
N GLU A 179 24.67 -9.82 29.62
CA GLU A 179 23.90 -9.15 30.69
C GLU A 179 23.34 -10.20 31.66
N THR A 180 24.18 -10.56 32.63
CA THR A 180 23.84 -11.51 33.71
C THR A 180 23.12 -10.86 34.90
N GLU A 181 22.78 -9.57 34.78
CA GLU A 181 22.13 -8.78 35.83
C GLU A 181 21.00 -7.93 35.23
N GLN A 182 19.80 -8.49 35.01
CA GLN A 182 18.58 -7.69 34.91
C GLN A 182 17.33 -8.58 35.09
N ASP A 183 16.57 -8.29 36.15
CA ASP A 183 15.41 -9.06 36.65
C ASP A 183 14.14 -8.98 35.77
N GLU A 184 14.20 -8.40 34.57
CA GLU A 184 13.00 -8.08 33.80
C GLU A 184 12.54 -9.19 32.83
N VAL A 185 13.47 -9.95 32.26
CA VAL A 185 13.20 -11.01 31.26
C VAL A 185 14.21 -12.16 31.41
N THR A 186 13.72 -13.40 31.51
CA THR A 186 14.53 -14.61 31.67
C THR A 186 14.20 -15.67 30.63
N ALA A 187 15.09 -16.64 30.45
CA ALA A 187 14.84 -17.75 29.53
C ALA A 187 13.63 -18.58 29.99
N GLY A 188 12.72 -18.86 29.07
CA GLY A 188 11.44 -19.50 29.37
C GLY A 188 10.26 -18.55 29.57
N ASP A 189 10.48 -17.23 29.67
CA ASP A 189 9.39 -16.27 29.73
C ASP A 189 8.63 -16.21 28.39
N GLU A 190 7.32 -16.01 28.45
CA GLU A 190 6.47 -15.78 27.27
C GLU A 190 6.37 -14.29 26.96
N ILE A 191 6.65 -13.94 25.71
CA ILE A 191 6.59 -12.57 25.21
C ILE A 191 5.71 -12.54 23.97
N THR A 192 4.75 -11.63 23.97
CA THR A 192 3.91 -11.34 22.81
C THR A 192 4.61 -10.29 21.95
N LEU A 193 5.05 -10.70 20.76
CA LEU A 193 5.58 -9.78 19.76
C LEU A 193 4.46 -9.16 18.93
N ILE A 194 4.54 -7.85 18.79
CA ILE A 194 3.61 -7.04 18.02
C ILE A 194 4.30 -6.64 16.72
N TYR A 195 3.74 -7.06 15.60
CA TYR A 195 4.26 -6.69 14.29
C TYR A 195 3.17 -6.41 13.29
N GLN A 196 3.43 -5.43 12.43
CA GLN A 196 2.64 -5.15 11.26
C GLN A 196 3.03 -6.10 10.14
N GLN A 197 2.04 -6.56 9.37
CA GLN A 197 2.25 -7.22 8.11
C GLN A 197 1.27 -6.69 7.07
N ASN A 198 1.70 -6.72 5.81
CA ASN A 198 0.81 -6.49 4.69
C ASN A 198 0.41 -7.84 4.09
N LEU A 199 -0.85 -7.94 3.68
CA LEU A 199 -1.42 -9.11 3.04
C LEU A 199 -1.78 -8.75 1.60
N LEU A 200 -1.37 -9.62 0.67
CA LEU A 200 -1.72 -9.56 -0.74
C LEU A 200 -2.71 -10.67 -1.04
N GLN A 201 -3.76 -10.35 -1.80
CA GLN A 201 -4.72 -11.35 -2.25
C GLN A 201 -4.10 -12.12 -3.45
N THR A 202 -4.13 -13.46 -3.42
CA THR A 202 -3.37 -14.32 -4.35
C THR A 202 -3.97 -14.46 -5.75
N GLU A 203 -5.25 -14.18 -5.93
CA GLU A 203 -6.02 -14.38 -7.17
C GLU A 203 -6.38 -13.05 -7.87
N GLY A 204 -6.38 -11.94 -7.14
CA GLY A 204 -6.75 -10.60 -7.55
C GLY A 204 -5.67 -10.00 -8.44
N THR A 205 -6.08 -9.08 -9.30
CA THR A 205 -5.15 -8.44 -10.23
C THR A 205 -5.05 -6.96 -9.93
N ASP A 206 -3.83 -6.49 -9.67
CA ASP A 206 -3.57 -5.06 -9.54
C ASP A 206 -3.38 -4.37 -10.91
N PRO A 207 -3.80 -3.11 -11.05
CA PRO A 207 -3.47 -2.29 -12.20
C PRO A 207 -1.95 -2.04 -12.25
N PRO A 208 -1.41 -1.73 -13.45
CA PRO A 208 0.03 -1.54 -13.61
C PRO A 208 0.60 -0.45 -12.70
N TRP A 209 -0.09 0.66 -12.48
CA TRP A 209 0.40 1.73 -11.61
C TRP A 209 0.60 1.29 -10.14
N ILE A 210 -0.29 0.45 -9.59
CA ILE A 210 -0.11 -0.11 -8.23
C ILE A 210 1.10 -1.05 -8.18
N LYS A 211 1.31 -1.87 -9.22
CA LYS A 211 2.49 -2.74 -9.31
C LYS A 211 3.78 -1.94 -9.36
N LEU A 212 3.80 -0.85 -10.14
CA LEU A 212 4.93 0.07 -10.24
C LEU A 212 5.25 0.72 -8.89
N LEU A 213 4.24 1.16 -8.13
CA LEU A 213 4.45 1.68 -6.77
C LEU A 213 5.02 0.59 -5.85
N ARG A 214 4.52 -0.64 -5.91
CA ARG A 214 5.05 -1.74 -5.09
C ARG A 214 6.51 -2.06 -5.42
N GLU A 215 6.87 -2.07 -6.70
CA GLU A 215 8.24 -2.28 -7.15
C GLU A 215 9.16 -1.13 -6.73
N ALA A 216 8.68 0.13 -6.80
CA ALA A 216 9.42 1.29 -6.31
C ALA A 216 9.68 1.19 -4.80
N LYS A 217 8.65 0.86 -4.02
CA LYS A 217 8.75 0.58 -2.57
C LYS A 217 9.77 -0.52 -2.28
N ALA A 218 9.72 -1.62 -3.04
CA ALA A 218 10.68 -2.72 -2.87
C ALA A 218 12.12 -2.30 -3.22
N ALA A 219 12.32 -1.45 -4.22
CA ALA A 219 13.64 -0.92 -4.57
C ALA A 219 14.21 -0.02 -3.46
N ILE A 220 13.39 0.88 -2.91
CA ILE A 220 13.75 1.75 -1.77
C ILE A 220 14.14 0.89 -0.55
N ASN A 221 13.35 -0.14 -0.24
CA ASN A 221 13.61 -1.05 0.88
C ASN A 221 14.87 -1.91 0.71
N ARG A 222 15.36 -2.08 -0.51
CA ARG A 222 16.59 -2.83 -0.83
C ARG A 222 17.80 -1.90 -1.01
N GLU A 223 17.70 -0.64 -0.55
CA GLU A 223 18.75 0.37 -0.68
C GLU A 223 19.19 0.62 -2.13
N ASN A 224 18.23 0.50 -3.06
CA ASN A 224 18.42 0.86 -4.47
C ASN A 224 17.47 2.02 -4.87
N PRO A 225 17.62 3.22 -4.28
CA PRO A 225 16.73 4.35 -4.51
C PRO A 225 16.74 4.84 -5.97
N LEU A 226 17.86 4.68 -6.69
CA LEU A 226 17.96 5.05 -8.10
C LEU A 226 16.93 4.33 -8.99
N ALA A 227 16.62 3.07 -8.68
CA ALA A 227 15.65 2.29 -9.44
C ALA A 227 14.19 2.73 -9.22
N ALA A 228 13.89 3.43 -8.12
CA ALA A 228 12.54 3.87 -7.78
C ALA A 228 12.03 4.98 -8.71
N GLY A 229 12.88 5.95 -9.07
CA GLY A 229 12.47 7.13 -9.84
C GLY A 229 11.72 6.81 -11.14
N PRO A 230 12.26 5.98 -12.06
CA PRO A 230 11.55 5.59 -13.29
C PRO A 230 10.22 4.87 -13.05
N LEU A 231 10.12 4.07 -11.98
CA LEU A 231 8.89 3.34 -11.62
C LEU A 231 7.81 4.31 -11.14
N LEU A 232 8.17 5.28 -10.30
CA LEU A 232 7.25 6.32 -9.79
C LEU A 232 6.68 7.19 -10.93
N VAL A 233 7.53 7.65 -11.85
CA VAL A 233 7.08 8.41 -13.03
C VAL A 233 6.10 7.60 -13.88
N SER A 234 6.40 6.32 -14.09
CA SER A 234 5.53 5.42 -14.86
C SER A 234 4.21 5.13 -14.15
N ALA A 235 4.21 5.11 -12.81
CA ALA A 235 2.99 4.94 -12.01
C ALA A 235 2.03 6.13 -12.20
N ILE A 236 2.53 7.37 -12.16
CA ILE A 236 1.72 8.57 -12.44
C ILE A 236 1.16 8.54 -13.87
N ASP A 237 1.99 8.25 -14.87
CA ASP A 237 1.54 8.20 -16.26
C ASP A 237 0.42 7.18 -16.47
N ASN A 238 0.62 5.99 -15.90
CA ASN A 238 -0.35 4.92 -16.01
C ASN A 238 -1.63 5.24 -15.23
N CYS A 239 -1.53 5.77 -14.01
CA CYS A 239 -2.69 6.08 -13.17
C CYS A 239 -3.51 7.24 -13.78
N LEU A 240 -2.86 8.31 -14.24
CA LEU A 240 -3.53 9.43 -14.90
C LEU A 240 -4.32 8.99 -16.13
N TYR A 241 -3.71 8.17 -17.00
CA TYR A 241 -4.44 7.56 -18.13
C TYR A 241 -5.62 6.71 -17.65
N ARG A 242 -5.40 5.88 -16.62
CA ARG A 242 -6.41 4.97 -16.07
C ARG A 242 -7.60 5.73 -15.48
N GLN A 243 -7.40 6.81 -14.73
CA GLN A 243 -8.49 7.58 -14.14
C GLN A 243 -9.36 8.25 -15.21
N VAL A 244 -8.74 8.90 -16.20
CA VAL A 244 -9.48 9.49 -17.33
C VAL A 244 -10.21 8.41 -18.13
N TYR A 245 -9.59 7.26 -18.36
CA TYR A 245 -10.23 6.12 -19.02
C TYR A 245 -11.45 5.61 -18.22
N LEU A 246 -11.29 5.42 -16.91
CA LEU A 246 -12.34 4.92 -16.02
C LEU A 246 -13.50 5.91 -15.90
N TYR A 247 -13.22 7.22 -15.90
CA TYR A 247 -14.24 8.26 -15.99
C TYR A 247 -15.13 8.08 -17.22
N TYR A 248 -14.53 7.89 -18.41
CA TYR A 248 -15.32 7.64 -19.62
C TYR A 248 -16.08 6.31 -19.60
N ARG A 249 -15.52 5.27 -18.99
CA ARG A 249 -16.23 4.00 -18.77
C ARG A 249 -17.45 4.20 -17.86
N TRP A 250 -17.32 5.03 -16.82
CA TRP A 250 -18.41 5.40 -15.91
C TRP A 250 -19.52 6.17 -16.62
N GLN A 251 -19.16 7.05 -17.57
CA GLN A 251 -20.09 7.76 -18.45
C GLN A 251 -20.76 6.86 -19.51
N GLY A 252 -20.66 5.53 -19.38
CA GLY A 252 -21.33 4.57 -20.24
C GLY A 252 -20.61 4.24 -21.55
N LYS A 253 -19.39 4.76 -21.78
CA LYS A 253 -18.60 4.35 -22.96
C LYS A 253 -18.11 2.91 -22.79
N ASP A 254 -18.15 2.16 -23.88
CA ASP A 254 -17.51 0.85 -23.92
C ASP A 254 -15.97 0.97 -23.91
N HIS A 255 -15.28 -0.17 -23.95
CA HIS A 255 -13.82 -0.20 -23.89
C HIS A 255 -13.15 0.59 -25.04
N SER A 256 -13.62 0.42 -26.28
CA SER A 256 -13.03 1.06 -27.47
C SER A 256 -13.33 2.55 -27.49
N ALA A 257 -14.58 2.92 -27.21
CA ALA A 257 -15.01 4.32 -27.18
C ALA A 257 -14.35 5.11 -26.04
N ALA A 258 -14.11 4.48 -24.88
CA ALA A 258 -13.37 5.11 -23.79
C ALA A 258 -11.89 5.34 -24.16
N ILE A 259 -11.25 4.36 -24.82
CA ILE A 259 -9.89 4.54 -25.33
C ILE A 259 -9.83 5.70 -26.32
N ASP A 260 -10.75 5.76 -27.28
CA ASP A 260 -10.75 6.81 -28.30
C ASP A 260 -11.04 8.18 -27.72
N ALA A 261 -11.87 8.25 -26.67
CA ALA A 261 -12.07 9.47 -25.89
C ALA A 261 -10.76 9.96 -25.25
N VAL A 262 -9.96 9.07 -24.64
CA VAL A 262 -8.65 9.47 -24.09
C VAL A 262 -7.67 9.87 -25.20
N LYS A 263 -7.72 9.21 -26.36
CA LYS A 263 -6.83 9.52 -27.48
C LYS A 263 -7.09 10.90 -28.11
N GLN A 264 -8.25 11.52 -27.88
CA GLN A 264 -8.55 12.84 -28.43
C GLN A 264 -7.56 13.92 -27.96
N TYR A 265 -6.99 13.73 -26.76
CA TYR A 265 -5.99 14.62 -26.16
C TYR A 265 -4.57 14.44 -26.73
N LYS A 266 -4.36 13.57 -27.71
CA LYS A 266 -3.02 13.34 -28.27
C LYS A 266 -2.46 14.59 -28.94
N SER A 267 -1.27 15.01 -28.51
CA SER A 267 -0.45 15.98 -29.23
C SER A 267 0.63 15.31 -30.09
N ARG A 268 0.68 15.64 -31.39
CA ARG A 268 1.69 15.12 -32.35
C ARG A 268 1.75 13.57 -32.38
N ASN A 269 0.59 12.92 -32.50
CA ASN A 269 0.40 11.46 -32.54
C ASN A 269 0.81 10.68 -31.27
N LYS A 270 1.17 11.36 -30.19
CA LYS A 270 1.50 10.74 -28.90
C LYS A 270 0.63 11.33 -27.82
N LEU A 271 0.22 10.50 -26.87
CA LEU A 271 -0.45 10.98 -25.67
C LEU A 271 0.63 11.30 -24.64
N ARG A 272 0.74 12.56 -24.24
CA ARG A 272 1.75 13.01 -23.27
C ARG A 272 1.08 13.21 -21.93
N ARG A 273 1.84 13.03 -20.84
CA ARG A 273 1.39 13.31 -19.46
C ARG A 273 0.76 14.69 -19.34
N LYS A 274 1.43 15.71 -19.90
CA LYS A 274 0.94 17.09 -19.85
C LYS A 274 -0.40 17.28 -20.56
N ASP A 275 -0.65 16.54 -21.65
CA ASP A 275 -1.93 16.61 -22.36
C ASP A 275 -3.07 16.10 -21.47
N LEU A 276 -2.83 15.03 -20.70
CA LEU A 276 -3.81 14.52 -19.74
C LEU A 276 -3.93 15.41 -18.50
N ALA A 277 -2.81 15.82 -17.90
CA ALA A 277 -2.75 16.61 -16.66
C ALA A 277 -3.29 18.03 -16.83
N LYS A 278 -3.41 18.48 -18.09
CA LYS A 278 -3.99 19.76 -18.46
C LYS A 278 -5.32 19.58 -19.16
N ASP A 279 -5.30 19.19 -20.43
CA ASP A 279 -6.46 19.31 -21.31
C ASP A 279 -7.55 18.31 -20.91
N ALA A 280 -7.20 17.07 -20.55
CA ALA A 280 -8.20 16.10 -20.12
C ALA A 280 -8.83 16.43 -18.76
N LEU A 281 -8.04 16.93 -17.80
CA LEU A 281 -8.56 17.31 -16.48
C LEU A 281 -9.38 18.61 -16.55
N ASP A 282 -9.00 19.56 -17.41
CA ASP A 282 -9.79 20.76 -17.68
C ASP A 282 -11.16 20.40 -18.26
N ASP A 283 -11.19 19.52 -19.27
CA ASP A 283 -12.43 19.06 -19.88
C ASP A 283 -13.35 18.29 -18.90
N ILE A 284 -12.77 17.58 -17.91
CA ILE A 284 -13.54 16.79 -16.93
C ILE A 284 -14.03 17.65 -15.75
N SER A 285 -13.18 18.54 -15.24
CA SER A 285 -13.36 19.17 -13.93
C SER A 285 -13.26 20.71 -13.94
N GLY A 286 -12.79 21.29 -15.04
CA GLY A 286 -12.43 22.70 -15.16
C GLY A 286 -11.23 23.09 -14.28
N ILE A 287 -10.42 22.12 -13.82
CA ILE A 287 -9.17 22.32 -13.08
C ILE A 287 -8.09 21.46 -13.72
N THR A 288 -6.85 21.96 -13.67
CA THR A 288 -5.68 21.22 -14.13
C THR A 288 -4.67 21.07 -13.02
N LEU A 289 -3.78 20.08 -13.13
CA LEU A 289 -2.59 19.98 -12.28
C LEU A 289 -1.56 21.07 -12.61
N THR A 290 -1.66 21.68 -13.79
CA THR A 290 -0.62 22.54 -14.36
C THR A 290 -0.85 24.04 -14.15
N ALA A 291 -2.03 24.43 -13.66
CA ALA A 291 -2.41 25.83 -13.45
C ALA A 291 -1.83 26.31 -12.13
N HIS A 292 -1.16 27.47 -12.15
CA HIS A 292 -0.40 27.98 -11.00
C HIS A 292 -1.27 28.35 -9.79
N ASP A 293 -2.55 28.65 -10.03
CA ASP A 293 -3.58 28.92 -9.03
C ASP A 293 -4.43 27.67 -8.68
N GLY A 294 -4.07 26.51 -9.24
CA GLY A 294 -4.75 25.25 -9.00
C GLY A 294 -4.39 24.61 -7.65
N PRO A 295 -5.29 23.79 -7.07
CA PRO A 295 -5.10 23.21 -5.73
C PRO A 295 -3.96 22.19 -5.64
N TYR A 296 -3.50 21.65 -6.77
CA TYR A 296 -2.45 20.62 -6.84
C TYR A 296 -1.22 21.07 -7.64
N PHE A 297 -1.04 22.39 -7.78
CA PHE A 297 0.06 22.94 -8.55
C PHE A 297 1.41 22.65 -7.89
N ASP A 298 1.48 22.76 -6.57
CA ASP A 298 2.73 22.60 -5.82
C ASP A 298 3.25 21.17 -5.95
N GLU A 299 2.39 20.15 -5.82
CA GLU A 299 2.74 18.75 -6.04
C GLU A 299 3.15 18.52 -7.50
N TRP A 300 2.47 19.14 -8.45
CA TRP A 300 2.83 19.02 -9.87
C TRP A 300 4.19 19.65 -10.19
N ASP A 301 4.48 20.82 -9.64
CA ASP A 301 5.74 21.56 -9.83
C ASP A 301 6.92 20.82 -9.18
N GLN A 302 6.73 20.33 -7.94
CA GLN A 302 7.69 19.45 -7.28
C GLN A 302 7.91 18.17 -8.10
N PHE A 303 6.85 17.60 -8.68
CA PHE A 303 6.98 16.44 -9.56
C PHE A 303 7.75 16.77 -10.86
N GLN A 304 7.60 17.97 -11.43
CA GLN A 304 8.44 18.39 -12.56
C GLN A 304 9.92 18.49 -12.16
N THR A 305 10.21 19.01 -10.96
CA THR A 305 11.57 19.07 -10.42
C THR A 305 12.17 17.68 -10.25
N PHE A 306 11.43 16.75 -9.64
CA PHE A 306 11.81 15.34 -9.56
C PHE A 306 12.05 14.72 -10.95
N LEU A 307 11.17 14.97 -11.91
CA LEU A 307 11.30 14.44 -13.27
C LEU A 307 12.61 14.91 -13.93
N GLN A 308 12.97 16.18 -13.71
CA GLN A 308 14.24 16.74 -14.19
C GLN A 308 15.43 16.09 -13.50
N GLN A 309 15.43 15.97 -12.16
CA GLN A 309 16.49 15.28 -11.42
C GLN A 309 16.69 13.84 -11.91
N ARG A 310 15.60 13.10 -12.12
CA ARG A 310 15.63 11.75 -12.71
C ARG A 310 16.17 11.76 -14.15
N HIS A 311 15.88 12.79 -14.94
CA HIS A 311 16.43 12.93 -16.30
C HIS A 311 17.95 13.12 -16.27
N ASP A 312 18.44 14.00 -15.40
CA ASP A 312 19.86 14.32 -15.27
C ASP A 312 20.68 13.12 -14.80
N ILE A 313 20.08 12.22 -14.01
CA ILE A 313 20.73 10.97 -13.58
C ILE A 313 20.88 9.97 -14.74
N ILE A 314 19.90 9.92 -15.64
CA ILE A 314 19.88 8.94 -16.75
C ILE A 314 20.63 9.45 -17.97
N HIS A 315 20.64 10.77 -18.15
CA HIS A 315 21.35 11.46 -19.22
C HIS A 315 22.31 12.48 -18.60
N PRO A 316 23.35 12.02 -17.87
CA PRO A 316 24.26 12.92 -17.20
C PRO A 316 25.01 13.76 -18.23
N THR A 317 25.01 15.07 -17.99
CA THR A 317 25.74 16.06 -18.80
C THR A 317 27.02 16.52 -18.11
N ASP A 318 27.13 16.31 -16.79
CA ASP A 318 28.28 16.63 -15.94
C ASP A 318 28.63 15.46 -15.01
N ASP A 319 29.90 15.35 -14.61
CA ASP A 319 30.40 14.40 -13.60
C ASP A 319 30.70 15.14 -12.27
N PRO A 320 30.34 14.56 -11.10
CA PRO A 320 29.72 13.26 -10.91
C PRO A 320 28.19 13.28 -11.05
N VAL A 321 27.62 12.15 -11.46
CA VAL A 321 26.16 11.92 -11.48
C VAL A 321 25.56 12.13 -10.08
N PRO A 322 24.46 12.88 -9.93
CA PRO A 322 23.79 13.06 -8.65
C PRO A 322 23.42 11.73 -7.99
N VAL A 323 23.76 11.58 -6.71
CA VAL A 323 23.38 10.43 -5.90
C VAL A 323 22.01 10.70 -5.27
N ILE A 324 21.10 9.72 -5.34
CA ILE A 324 19.83 9.76 -4.61
C ILE A 324 19.99 8.92 -3.35
N ASP A 325 19.71 9.51 -2.19
CA ASP A 325 19.62 8.76 -0.94
C ASP A 325 18.21 8.19 -0.70
N THR A 326 18.09 7.29 0.26
CA THR A 326 16.83 6.63 0.60
C THR A 326 15.76 7.63 1.05
N ALA A 327 16.14 8.70 1.76
CA ALA A 327 15.20 9.72 2.25
C ALA A 327 14.55 10.46 1.07
N THR A 328 15.36 10.93 0.13
CA THR A 328 14.92 11.58 -1.10
C THR A 328 14.00 10.67 -1.91
N ALA A 329 14.32 9.37 -2.03
CA ALA A 329 13.47 8.43 -2.74
C ALA A 329 12.12 8.17 -2.03
N VAL A 330 12.08 8.24 -0.70
CA VAL A 330 10.84 8.19 0.09
C VAL A 330 10.02 9.47 -0.13
N ASP A 331 10.64 10.64 -0.17
CA ASP A 331 9.94 11.89 -0.46
C ASP A 331 9.32 11.87 -1.86
N TRP A 332 10.07 11.38 -2.86
CA TRP A 332 9.52 11.18 -4.21
C TRP A 332 8.37 10.17 -4.23
N PHE A 333 8.45 9.11 -3.43
CA PHE A 333 7.37 8.14 -3.30
C PHE A 333 6.10 8.79 -2.75
N ASN A 334 6.22 9.55 -1.66
CA ASN A 334 5.08 10.24 -1.05
C ASN A 334 4.47 11.27 -2.00
N LEU A 335 5.30 12.12 -2.61
CA LEU A 335 4.88 13.09 -3.63
C LEU A 335 4.14 12.41 -4.80
N THR A 336 4.60 11.23 -5.22
CA THR A 336 3.95 10.46 -6.28
C THR A 336 2.55 10.01 -5.88
N VAL A 337 2.38 9.54 -4.64
CA VAL A 337 1.07 9.12 -4.12
C VAL A 337 0.15 10.33 -3.95
N ASP A 338 0.64 11.44 -3.43
CA ASP A 338 -0.14 12.66 -3.23
C ASP A 338 -0.62 13.25 -4.57
N LEU A 339 0.24 13.27 -5.59
CA LEU A 339 -0.16 13.65 -6.94
C LEU A 339 -1.17 12.66 -7.56
N ILE A 340 -1.08 11.38 -7.20
CA ILE A 340 -2.08 10.38 -7.58
C ILE A 340 -3.43 10.65 -6.92
N LEU A 341 -3.44 11.05 -5.64
CA LEU A 341 -4.67 11.45 -4.97
C LEU A 341 -5.23 12.74 -5.57
N GLY A 342 -4.38 13.73 -5.88
CA GLY A 342 -4.80 14.98 -6.52
C GLY A 342 -5.46 14.75 -7.87
N HIS A 343 -4.90 13.89 -8.74
CA HIS A 343 -5.57 13.57 -10.01
C HIS A 343 -6.90 12.85 -9.80
N PHE A 344 -7.02 12.05 -8.74
CA PHE A 344 -8.22 11.27 -8.47
C PHE A 344 -9.34 12.19 -7.99
N ASP A 345 -8.99 13.14 -7.13
CA ASP A 345 -9.89 14.21 -6.68
C ASP A 345 -10.45 14.98 -7.86
N LEU A 346 -9.58 15.47 -8.76
CA LEU A 346 -10.01 16.23 -9.95
C LEU A 346 -10.92 15.43 -10.89
N VAL A 347 -10.75 14.11 -11.01
CA VAL A 347 -11.56 13.30 -11.95
C VAL A 347 -12.91 12.89 -11.35
N TRP A 348 -12.96 12.62 -10.04
CA TRP A 348 -14.08 11.88 -9.43
C TRP A 348 -14.85 12.64 -8.38
N ARG A 349 -14.37 13.79 -7.90
CA ARG A 349 -15.10 14.57 -6.91
C ARG A 349 -15.82 15.73 -7.59
N GLU A 350 -17.12 15.81 -7.32
CA GLU A 350 -17.92 16.98 -7.69
C GLU A 350 -17.47 18.16 -6.82
N LYS A 351 -17.33 19.33 -7.44
CA LYS A 351 -17.21 20.58 -6.69
C LYS A 351 -18.56 20.87 -6.05
N GLU A 352 -18.57 21.10 -4.74
CA GLU A 352 -19.68 21.73 -4.05
C GLU A 352 -19.95 23.15 -4.59
#